data_AF-A0A0G0RHC7-F1
#
_entry.id   AF-A0A0G0RHC7-F1
#
_cell.length_a   1.000
_cell.length_b   1.000
_cell.length_c   1.000
_cell.angle_alpha   90.00
_cell.angle_beta   90.00
_cell.angle_gamma   90.00
#
_symmetry.space_group_name_H-M   'P 1'
#
loop_
_entity.id
_entity.type
_entity.pdbx_description
1 polymer ?
#
loop_
_entity_poly.entity_id
_entity_poly.type
_entity_poly.pdbx_seq_one_letter_code
_entity_poly.pdbx_strand_id
1 'polypeptide(L)'
;MFKVNPASVNDLLHLVATGAPVTMTSHPGNASLYKLSLWACGIPEHLWDITCCKADANNWPMFRLVEGRAELLIDEGLYQRIMTETNPSKRFVTAYQETTSGERLGRTHVRACEACFPKAISSCSRLILSESNKAKEMFLYLAETKRDEVFTRRIDHEGVMTPVCSHGQSSVEVVESFFNVLGELDHLLFSDEQITTLGGICYDGVMVPLATMLCQYWQMGRIDRYDISGPDMIHYASQNGFQGDMSRMLAHLRKWNPKLVPPTIVTRMFPGTVARIGHIRNHVSEEVMTRKVQALRSPPAGEWKKRLWEVAKEDEASWPIQVKPAQDHYFSQHDLLALGKELLVDEYWREIPLENMRETLARANSLLRLR
;
A
#
# COMPACT_ATOMS: atom_id res chain seq x y z
N MET A 1 1.95 -27.53 -18.48
CA MET A 1 1.49 -26.34 -17.72
C MET A 1 2.73 -25.54 -17.38
N PHE A 2 2.97 -24.41 -18.06
CA PHE A 2 4.13 -23.57 -17.80
C PHE A 2 4.04 -23.01 -16.38
N LYS A 3 4.99 -23.37 -15.52
CA LYS A 3 5.20 -22.68 -14.23
C LYS A 3 5.82 -21.32 -14.55
N VAL A 4 5.00 -20.35 -14.93
CA VAL A 4 5.44 -18.96 -14.87
C VAL A 4 5.42 -18.61 -13.39
N ASN A 5 6.61 -18.56 -12.79
CA ASN A 5 6.79 -17.83 -11.54
C ASN A 5 6.99 -16.39 -11.99
N PRO A 6 5.95 -15.53 -12.01
CA PRO A 6 6.11 -14.17 -12.50
C PRO A 6 7.20 -13.54 -11.67
N ALA A 7 8.27 -13.11 -12.31
CA ALA A 7 9.45 -12.64 -11.61
C ALA A 7 9.55 -11.13 -11.75
N SER A 8 9.13 -10.57 -12.88
CA SER A 8 9.31 -9.17 -13.27
C SER A 8 8.01 -8.36 -13.22
N VAL A 9 8.12 -7.03 -13.35
CA VAL A 9 6.95 -6.14 -13.46
C VAL A 9 6.14 -6.47 -14.71
N ASN A 10 6.80 -6.78 -15.84
CA ASN A 10 6.11 -7.16 -17.07
C ASN A 10 5.32 -8.46 -16.92
N ASP A 11 5.85 -9.46 -16.20
CA ASP A 11 5.10 -10.69 -15.91
C ASP A 11 3.84 -10.42 -15.08
N LEU A 12 3.96 -9.53 -14.09
CA LEU A 12 2.83 -9.11 -13.26
C LEU A 12 1.78 -8.34 -14.08
N LEU A 13 2.20 -7.46 -15.00
CA LEU A 13 1.28 -6.78 -15.90
C LEU A 13 0.59 -7.75 -16.88
N HIS A 14 1.30 -8.77 -17.36
CA HIS A 14 0.69 -9.82 -18.17
C HIS A 14 -0.35 -10.62 -17.39
N LEU A 15 -0.11 -10.86 -16.10
CA LEU A 15 -1.08 -11.49 -15.20
C LEU A 15 -2.31 -10.61 -15.01
N VAL A 16 -2.15 -9.30 -14.81
CA VAL A 16 -3.29 -8.35 -14.78
C VAL A 16 -4.10 -8.42 -16.08
N ALA A 17 -3.43 -8.38 -17.23
CA ALA A 17 -4.06 -8.43 -18.54
C ALA A 17 -4.84 -9.75 -18.79
N THR A 18 -4.46 -10.83 -18.11
CA THR A 18 -5.15 -12.15 -18.17
C THR A 18 -6.17 -12.35 -17.04
N GLY A 19 -6.50 -11.30 -16.28
CA GLY A 19 -7.52 -11.32 -15.24
C GLY A 19 -7.06 -11.91 -13.91
N ALA A 20 -5.75 -12.02 -13.66
CA ALA A 20 -5.24 -12.39 -12.34
C ALA A 20 -5.28 -11.20 -11.38
N PRO A 21 -5.64 -11.41 -10.10
CA PRO A 21 -5.54 -10.35 -9.10
C PRO A 21 -4.07 -10.11 -8.74
N VAL A 22 -3.54 -8.99 -9.24
CA VAL A 22 -2.23 -8.45 -8.86
C VAL A 22 -2.46 -7.13 -8.14
N THR A 23 -2.01 -7.03 -6.89
CA THR A 23 -2.25 -5.83 -6.09
C THR A 23 -1.09 -5.51 -5.17
N MET A 24 -0.93 -4.23 -4.89
CA MET A 24 -0.24 -3.75 -3.70
C MET A 24 -1.25 -3.52 -2.58
N THR A 25 -0.77 -3.61 -1.35
CA THR A 25 -1.50 -3.14 -0.17
C THR A 25 -0.56 -2.33 0.70
N SER A 26 -0.98 -1.13 1.07
CA SER A 26 -0.26 -0.33 2.05
C SER A 26 -1.19 0.61 2.78
N HIS A 27 -0.61 1.51 3.55
CA HIS A 27 -1.30 2.48 4.35
C HIS A 27 -1.33 3.85 3.62
N PRO A 28 -2.40 4.65 3.78
CA PRO A 28 -2.43 6.04 3.32
C PRO A 28 -1.34 6.87 4.01
N GLY A 29 -0.62 7.67 3.23
CA GLY A 29 0.49 8.51 3.69
C GLY A 29 1.42 8.90 2.54
N ASN A 30 2.66 9.22 2.85
CA ASN A 30 3.72 9.44 1.86
C ASN A 30 4.05 8.13 1.14
N ALA A 31 3.93 8.15 -0.17
CA ALA A 31 4.20 7.03 -1.04
C ALA A 31 5.68 7.05 -1.45
N SER A 32 6.45 6.10 -0.94
CA SER A 32 7.85 5.92 -1.34
C SER A 32 8.01 5.60 -2.82
N LEU A 33 9.17 5.92 -3.40
CA LEU A 33 9.50 5.70 -4.81
C LEU A 33 9.07 4.34 -5.38
N TYR A 34 9.21 3.22 -4.66
CA TYR A 34 8.81 1.93 -5.22
C TYR A 34 7.31 1.85 -5.53
N LYS A 35 6.47 2.48 -4.72
CA LYS A 35 5.03 2.54 -4.98
C LYS A 35 4.74 3.38 -6.21
N LEU A 36 5.35 4.56 -6.28
CA LEU A 36 5.23 5.44 -7.45
C LEU A 36 5.65 4.72 -8.74
N SER A 37 6.75 3.96 -8.68
CA SER A 37 7.27 3.17 -9.80
C SER A 37 6.28 2.09 -10.26
N LEU A 38 5.71 1.35 -9.32
CA LEU A 38 4.75 0.29 -9.60
C LEU A 38 3.41 0.84 -10.09
N TRP A 39 2.93 1.96 -9.53
CA TRP A 39 1.75 2.69 -10.01
C TRP A 39 1.98 3.25 -11.42
N ALA A 40 3.16 3.81 -11.71
CA ALA A 40 3.54 4.25 -13.05
C ALA A 40 3.52 3.11 -14.07
N CYS A 41 3.83 1.89 -13.62
CA CYS A 41 3.73 0.68 -14.45
C CYS A 41 2.29 0.17 -14.61
N GLY A 42 1.33 0.68 -13.84
CA GLY A 42 -0.08 0.24 -13.87
C GLY A 42 -0.43 -0.87 -12.88
N ILE A 43 0.40 -1.12 -11.86
CA ILE A 43 0.03 -2.03 -10.77
C ILE A 43 -0.92 -1.31 -9.81
N PRO A 44 -2.12 -1.85 -9.54
CA PRO A 44 -3.08 -1.22 -8.67
C PRO A 44 -2.74 -1.44 -7.19
N GLU A 45 -3.27 -0.55 -6.34
CA GLU A 45 -3.12 -0.60 -4.89
C GLU A 45 -4.46 -0.48 -4.16
N HIS A 46 -4.62 -1.30 -3.11
CA HIS A 46 -5.68 -1.15 -2.12
C HIS A 46 -5.10 -0.64 -0.80
N LEU A 47 -5.47 0.59 -0.44
CA LEU A 47 -5.10 1.20 0.82
C LEU A 47 -5.85 0.57 2.00
N TRP A 48 -5.13 0.29 3.07
CA TRP A 48 -5.71 -0.04 4.37
C TRP A 48 -6.18 1.26 5.04
N ASP A 49 -7.47 1.50 4.95
CA ASP A 49 -8.12 2.75 5.35
C ASP A 49 -8.31 2.92 6.87
N ILE A 50 -8.21 1.84 7.66
CA ILE A 50 -8.18 1.88 9.14
C ILE A 50 -6.76 2.20 9.67
N THR A 51 -5.89 2.75 8.82
CA THR A 51 -4.52 3.11 9.20
C THR A 51 -4.48 4.12 10.33
N CYS A 52 -3.57 3.88 11.28
CA CYS A 52 -3.40 4.72 12.46
C CYS A 52 -2.18 5.62 12.32
N CYS A 53 -2.32 6.90 12.70
CA CYS A 53 -1.30 7.94 12.48
C CYS A 53 0.11 7.57 12.98
N LYS A 54 0.23 7.03 14.20
CA LYS A 54 1.52 6.66 14.81
C LYS A 54 2.02 5.28 14.38
N ALA A 55 1.11 4.35 14.07
CA ALA A 55 1.46 2.96 13.81
C ALA A 55 2.14 2.77 12.44
N ASP A 56 2.06 3.78 11.57
CA ASP A 56 2.64 3.75 10.24
C ASP A 56 3.82 4.73 10.09
N ALA A 57 4.87 4.44 10.85
CA ALA A 57 6.14 5.15 10.76
C ALA A 57 6.87 4.95 9.41
N ASN A 58 6.32 4.17 8.48
CA ASN A 58 6.88 3.99 7.15
C ASN A 58 6.30 4.97 6.13
N ASN A 59 5.02 5.35 6.26
CA ASN A 59 4.39 6.33 5.35
C ASN A 59 4.18 7.70 5.98
N TRP A 60 4.42 7.89 7.28
CA TRP A 60 4.46 9.22 7.93
C TRP A 60 3.20 10.06 7.63
N PRO A 61 1.98 9.55 7.88
CA PRO A 61 0.75 10.19 7.42
C PRO A 61 0.51 11.59 8.02
N MET A 62 1.16 11.94 9.13
CA MET A 62 1.06 13.26 9.75
C MET A 62 1.96 14.32 9.09
N PHE A 63 2.82 13.91 8.15
CA PHE A 63 3.79 14.77 7.52
C PHE A 63 3.60 14.80 6.00
N ARG A 64 3.90 15.93 5.38
CA ARG A 64 4.15 16.04 3.94
C ARG A 64 5.65 15.99 3.71
N LEU A 65 6.10 15.01 2.94
CA LEU A 65 7.49 14.91 2.50
C LEU A 65 7.65 15.56 1.13
N VAL A 66 8.40 16.67 1.07
CA VAL A 66 8.67 17.41 -0.17
C VAL A 66 10.03 18.07 -0.11
N GLU A 67 10.80 18.03 -1.20
CA GLU A 67 12.15 18.58 -1.35
C GLU A 67 13.11 18.16 -0.24
N GLY A 68 12.97 16.90 0.18
CA GLY A 68 13.78 16.37 1.26
C GLY A 68 13.48 16.99 2.63
N ARG A 69 12.28 17.54 2.84
CA ARG A 69 11.83 18.10 4.12
C ARG A 69 10.54 17.43 4.57
N ALA A 70 10.39 17.29 5.89
CA ALA A 70 9.15 16.83 6.51
C ALA A 70 8.42 18.02 7.11
N GLU A 71 7.23 18.31 6.58
CA GLU A 71 6.35 19.35 7.08
C GLU A 71 5.20 18.70 7.85
N LEU A 72 4.99 19.10 9.10
CA LEU A 72 3.87 18.61 9.88
C LEU A 72 2.56 19.17 9.30
N LEU A 73 1.63 18.28 8.94
CA LEU A 73 0.35 18.65 8.36
C LEU A 73 -0.74 18.93 9.39
N ILE A 74 -0.63 18.34 10.58
CA ILE A 74 -1.60 18.49 11.67
C ILE A 74 -1.13 19.53 12.68
N ASP A 75 -2.01 19.99 13.57
CA ASP A 75 -1.59 20.90 14.63
C ASP A 75 -0.65 20.20 15.64
N GLU A 76 0.25 20.98 16.24
CA GLU A 76 1.24 20.45 17.19
C GLU A 76 0.57 19.82 18.42
N GLY A 77 -0.57 20.33 18.87
CA GLY A 77 -1.31 19.77 19.99
C GLY A 77 -1.86 18.38 19.68
N LEU A 78 -2.48 18.20 18.52
CA LEU A 78 -2.93 16.89 18.04
C LEU A 78 -1.76 15.93 17.81
N TYR A 79 -0.64 16.42 17.26
CA TYR A 79 0.57 15.61 17.12
C TYR A 79 1.05 15.08 18.48
N GLN A 80 1.18 15.95 19.49
CA GLN A 80 1.58 15.54 20.84
C GLN A 80 0.58 14.56 21.46
N ARG A 81 -0.73 14.79 21.26
CA ARG A 81 -1.81 13.88 21.69
C ARG A 81 -1.66 12.50 21.06
N ILE A 82 -1.50 12.42 19.73
CA ILE A 82 -1.31 11.17 19.01
C ILE A 82 -0.05 10.45 19.51
N MET A 83 1.06 11.17 19.65
CA MET A 83 2.33 10.58 20.07
C MET A 83 2.29 10.04 21.51
N THR A 84 1.60 10.74 22.41
CA THR A 84 1.53 10.37 23.84
C THR A 84 0.45 9.32 24.12
N GLU A 85 -0.73 9.47 23.52
CA GLU A 85 -1.89 8.65 23.88
C GLU A 85 -2.00 7.35 23.07
N THR A 86 -1.36 7.25 21.90
CA THR A 86 -1.50 6.06 21.07
C THR A 86 -0.83 4.84 21.72
N ASN A 87 -1.63 3.80 21.95
CA ASN A 87 -1.25 2.53 22.56
C ASN A 87 -2.14 1.37 22.01
N PRO A 88 -1.95 0.11 22.42
CA PRO A 88 -2.77 -1.00 21.93
C PRO A 88 -4.28 -0.86 22.13
N SER A 89 -4.73 -0.04 23.09
CA SER A 89 -6.14 0.19 23.44
C SER A 89 -6.69 1.52 22.94
N LYS A 90 -5.86 2.39 22.36
CA LYS A 90 -6.29 3.69 21.82
C LYS A 90 -5.42 4.08 20.64
N ARG A 91 -6.01 4.28 19.47
CA ARG A 91 -5.29 4.66 18.24
C ARG A 91 -6.09 5.73 17.49
N PHE A 92 -5.44 6.56 16.68
CA PHE A 92 -6.07 7.63 15.92
C PHE A 92 -6.06 7.28 14.44
N VAL A 93 -7.23 7.19 13.81
CA VAL A 93 -7.39 6.76 12.42
C VAL A 93 -7.14 7.93 11.48
N THR A 94 -6.20 7.76 10.55
CA THR A 94 -5.71 8.81 9.64
C THR A 94 -6.80 9.46 8.79
N ALA A 95 -7.79 8.69 8.33
CA ALA A 95 -8.86 9.22 7.49
C ALA A 95 -9.77 10.25 8.20
N TYR A 96 -9.84 10.20 9.53
CA TYR A 96 -10.69 11.06 10.36
C TYR A 96 -9.95 12.31 10.87
N GLN A 97 -8.62 12.32 10.81
CA GLN A 97 -7.86 13.46 11.31
C GLN A 97 -7.83 14.57 10.26
N GLU A 98 -7.75 15.81 10.72
CA GLU A 98 -7.68 16.98 9.86
C GLU A 98 -6.28 17.59 9.88
N THR A 99 -5.88 18.16 8.75
CA THR A 99 -4.71 19.02 8.63
C THR A 99 -5.01 20.39 9.24
N THR A 100 -3.97 21.20 9.47
CA THR A 100 -4.08 22.61 9.89
C THR A 100 -4.90 23.47 8.92
N SER A 101 -5.06 23.02 7.67
CA SER A 101 -5.88 23.68 6.64
C SER A 101 -7.35 23.26 6.64
N GLY A 102 -7.75 22.31 7.49
CA GLY A 102 -9.11 21.74 7.53
C GLY A 102 -9.38 20.65 6.48
N GLU A 103 -8.39 20.29 5.67
CA GLU A 103 -8.49 19.11 4.81
C GLU A 103 -8.27 17.82 5.62
N ARG A 104 -8.99 16.74 5.31
CA ARG A 104 -8.74 15.42 5.89
C ARG A 104 -7.33 14.94 5.57
N LEU A 105 -6.63 14.45 6.58
CA LEU A 105 -5.24 14.04 6.51
C LEU A 105 -5.02 12.92 5.47
N GLY A 106 -5.82 11.85 5.55
CA GLY A 106 -5.77 10.78 4.55
C GLY A 106 -6.06 11.26 3.12
N ARG A 107 -7.05 12.15 2.95
CA ARG A 107 -7.43 12.72 1.65
C ARG A 107 -6.30 13.53 1.03
N THR A 108 -5.55 14.29 1.83
CA THR A 108 -4.40 15.08 1.37
C THR A 108 -3.39 14.23 0.61
N HIS A 109 -3.10 13.03 1.13
CA HIS A 109 -2.18 12.09 0.47
C HIS A 109 -2.81 11.39 -0.73
N VAL A 110 -4.06 10.92 -0.60
CA VAL A 110 -4.76 10.21 -1.68
C VAL A 110 -4.97 11.12 -2.89
N ARG A 111 -5.34 12.39 -2.69
CA ARG A 111 -5.53 13.37 -3.77
C ARG A 111 -4.24 13.61 -4.55
N ALA A 112 -3.11 13.75 -3.86
CA ALA A 112 -1.81 13.89 -4.51
C ALA A 112 -1.47 12.64 -5.36
N CYS A 113 -1.78 11.45 -4.84
CA CYS A 113 -1.59 10.22 -5.60
C CYS A 113 -2.54 10.11 -6.81
N GLU A 114 -3.84 10.42 -6.67
CA GLU A 114 -4.81 10.39 -7.78
C GLU A 114 -4.44 11.38 -8.88
N ALA A 115 -3.87 12.53 -8.51
CA ALA A 115 -3.38 13.52 -9.46
C ALA A 115 -2.17 13.04 -10.26
N CYS A 116 -1.32 12.18 -9.69
CA CYS A 116 -0.15 11.61 -10.37
C CYS A 116 -0.48 10.29 -11.10
N PHE A 117 -1.37 9.47 -10.53
CA PHE A 117 -1.68 8.12 -10.98
C PHE A 117 -3.20 7.87 -10.95
N PRO A 118 -3.96 8.40 -11.92
CA PRO A 118 -5.40 8.21 -11.96
C PRO A 118 -5.77 6.73 -12.00
N LYS A 119 -6.71 6.30 -11.15
CA LYS A 119 -7.22 4.92 -11.04
C LYS A 119 -6.23 3.87 -10.51
N ALA A 120 -5.00 4.24 -10.15
CA ALA A 120 -4.05 3.29 -9.58
C ALA A 120 -4.41 2.90 -8.13
N ILE A 121 -5.17 3.73 -7.43
CA ILE A 121 -5.41 3.60 -6.00
C ILE A 121 -6.91 3.39 -5.72
N SER A 122 -7.18 2.43 -4.83
CA SER A 122 -8.47 2.12 -4.22
C SER A 122 -8.25 1.88 -2.72
N SER A 123 -9.28 1.52 -1.97
CA SER A 123 -9.17 1.08 -0.56
C SER A 123 -9.72 -0.32 -0.35
N CYS A 124 -9.35 -0.93 0.77
CA CYS A 124 -9.96 -2.16 1.25
C CYS A 124 -11.47 -2.00 1.45
N SER A 125 -11.95 -0.86 1.99
CA SER A 125 -13.38 -0.60 2.12
C SER A 125 -14.08 -0.54 0.77
N ARG A 126 -13.54 0.19 -0.21
CA ARG A 126 -14.08 0.24 -1.57
C ARG A 126 -14.21 -1.14 -2.20
N LEU A 127 -13.18 -1.98 -2.04
CA LEU A 127 -13.17 -3.35 -2.54
C LEU A 127 -14.27 -4.19 -1.88
N ILE A 128 -14.44 -4.12 -0.56
CA ILE A 128 -15.48 -4.86 0.17
C ILE A 128 -16.89 -4.36 -0.21
N LEU A 129 -17.06 -3.04 -0.31
CA LEU A 129 -18.33 -2.41 -0.69
C LEU A 129 -18.76 -2.77 -2.12
N SER A 130 -17.80 -2.97 -3.03
CA SER A 130 -18.10 -3.42 -4.40
C SER A 130 -18.79 -4.79 -4.46
N GLU A 131 -18.60 -5.61 -3.43
CA GLU A 131 -19.23 -6.93 -3.26
C GLU A 131 -20.18 -6.96 -2.05
N SER A 132 -20.78 -5.80 -1.74
CA SER A 132 -21.51 -5.56 -0.48
C SER A 132 -22.54 -6.62 -0.13
N ASN A 133 -23.30 -7.17 -1.08
CA ASN A 133 -24.27 -8.22 -0.78
C ASN A 133 -23.61 -9.49 -0.23
N LYS A 134 -22.60 -10.03 -0.93
CA LYS A 134 -21.86 -11.22 -0.50
C LYS A 134 -21.09 -10.96 0.79
N ALA A 135 -20.47 -9.78 0.89
CA ALA A 135 -19.74 -9.37 2.07
C ALA A 135 -20.66 -9.22 3.30
N LYS A 136 -21.84 -8.60 3.15
CA LYS A 136 -22.82 -8.48 4.24
C LYS A 136 -23.27 -9.84 4.76
N GLU A 137 -23.61 -10.76 3.87
CA GLU A 137 -23.99 -12.12 4.29
C GLU A 137 -22.85 -12.82 5.04
N MET A 138 -21.61 -12.70 4.56
CA MET A 138 -20.42 -13.26 5.22
C MET A 138 -20.20 -12.65 6.61
N PHE A 139 -20.27 -11.33 6.72
CA PHE A 139 -20.04 -10.64 7.99
C PHE A 139 -21.20 -10.82 8.97
N LEU A 140 -22.44 -11.03 8.51
CA LEU A 140 -23.56 -11.45 9.37
C LEU A 140 -23.29 -12.81 9.99
N TYR A 141 -22.87 -13.79 9.19
CA TYR A 141 -22.48 -15.09 9.69
C TYR A 141 -21.33 -14.99 10.71
N LEU A 142 -20.33 -14.15 10.45
CA LEU A 142 -19.23 -13.92 11.40
C LEU A 142 -19.69 -13.20 12.67
N ALA A 143 -20.64 -12.27 12.59
CA ALA A 143 -21.20 -11.58 13.75
C ALA A 143 -22.02 -12.51 14.65
N GLU A 144 -22.57 -13.59 14.10
CA GLU A 144 -23.29 -14.64 14.84
C GLU A 144 -22.36 -15.69 15.44
N THR A 145 -21.29 -16.06 14.73
CA THR A 145 -20.48 -17.24 15.08
C THR A 145 -19.10 -16.91 15.64
N LYS A 146 -18.56 -15.73 15.32
CA LYS A 146 -17.17 -15.33 15.56
C LYS A 146 -17.04 -13.85 15.93
N ARG A 147 -18.08 -13.28 16.56
CA ARG A 147 -18.17 -11.83 16.83
C ARG A 147 -16.93 -11.26 17.49
N ASP A 148 -16.55 -11.83 18.63
CA ASP A 148 -15.45 -11.33 19.46
C ASP A 148 -14.07 -11.60 18.85
N GLU A 149 -13.99 -12.42 17.79
CA GLU A 149 -12.76 -12.67 17.03
C GLU A 149 -12.61 -11.68 15.86
N VAL A 150 -13.73 -11.26 15.25
CA VAL A 150 -13.74 -10.43 14.04
C VAL A 150 -13.92 -8.95 14.37
N PHE A 151 -14.88 -8.61 15.22
CA PHE A 151 -15.34 -7.25 15.50
C PHE A 151 -14.79 -6.77 16.84
N THR A 152 -13.49 -6.54 16.89
CA THR A 152 -12.76 -6.30 18.15
C THR A 152 -12.56 -4.81 18.46
N ARG A 153 -12.89 -3.93 17.53
CA ARG A 153 -12.60 -2.49 17.60
C ARG A 153 -13.83 -1.65 17.27
N ARG A 154 -13.82 -0.42 17.77
CA ARG A 154 -14.76 0.64 17.42
C ARG A 154 -13.99 1.94 17.17
N ILE A 155 -14.37 2.66 16.12
CA ILE A 155 -13.95 4.02 15.84
C ILE A 155 -15.07 4.95 16.33
N ASP A 156 -14.75 6.00 17.07
CA ASP A 156 -15.73 7.05 17.41
C ASP A 156 -15.80 8.15 16.33
N HIS A 157 -16.68 9.13 16.52
CA HIS A 157 -16.84 10.25 15.60
C HIS A 157 -15.59 11.13 15.45
N GLU A 158 -14.66 11.11 16.42
CA GLU A 158 -13.36 11.81 16.35
C GLU A 158 -12.28 10.97 15.65
N GLY A 159 -12.60 9.74 15.23
CA GLY A 159 -11.61 8.83 14.64
C GLY A 159 -10.72 8.13 15.66
N VAL A 160 -11.08 8.11 16.94
CA VAL A 160 -10.35 7.37 17.95
C VAL A 160 -10.83 5.92 17.97
N MET A 161 -9.92 5.01 17.64
CA MET A 161 -10.15 3.58 17.64
C MET A 161 -9.80 2.96 18.99
N THR A 162 -10.76 2.25 19.58
CA THR A 162 -10.64 1.57 20.88
C THR A 162 -11.17 0.13 20.80
N PRO A 163 -10.74 -0.79 21.70
CA PRO A 163 -11.37 -2.10 21.82
C PRO A 163 -12.87 -1.98 22.09
N VAL A 164 -13.67 -2.87 21.50
CA VAL A 164 -15.10 -2.96 21.79
C VAL A 164 -15.41 -4.22 22.60
N CYS A 165 -16.29 -4.09 23.59
CA CYS A 165 -17.05 -5.21 24.14
C CYS A 165 -18.47 -5.10 23.58
N SER A 166 -18.78 -5.83 22.51
CA SER A 166 -20.06 -5.74 21.77
C SER A 166 -21.21 -6.49 22.46
N HIS A 167 -21.21 -6.51 23.80
CA HIS A 167 -22.25 -7.15 24.59
C HIS A 167 -23.57 -6.38 24.45
N GLY A 168 -24.63 -7.08 24.04
CA GLY A 168 -26.00 -6.54 23.96
C GLY A 168 -26.43 -6.03 22.58
N GLN A 169 -25.53 -5.88 21.60
CA GLN A 169 -25.92 -5.55 20.22
C GLN A 169 -26.32 -6.81 19.45
N SER A 170 -27.32 -6.71 18.58
CA SER A 170 -27.67 -7.78 17.64
C SER A 170 -26.61 -7.91 16.53
N SER A 171 -26.54 -9.07 15.88
CA SER A 171 -25.57 -9.29 14.78
C SER A 171 -25.82 -8.34 13.60
N VAL A 172 -27.08 -7.99 13.36
CA VAL A 172 -27.49 -7.05 12.31
C VAL A 172 -26.94 -5.66 12.61
N GLU A 173 -27.15 -5.14 13.83
CA GLU A 173 -26.63 -3.82 14.23
C GLU A 173 -25.10 -3.75 14.15
N VAL A 174 -24.40 -4.84 14.51
CA VAL A 174 -22.94 -4.91 14.41
C VAL A 174 -22.48 -4.78 12.97
N VAL A 175 -23.11 -5.51 12.04
CA VAL A 175 -22.73 -5.50 10.62
C VAL A 175 -23.15 -4.21 9.95
N GLU A 176 -24.31 -3.65 10.27
CA GLU A 176 -24.72 -2.34 9.77
C GLU A 176 -23.74 -1.25 10.20
N SER A 177 -23.37 -1.22 11.49
CA SER A 177 -22.35 -0.31 12.00
C SER A 177 -21.02 -0.48 11.26
N PHE A 178 -20.61 -1.71 11.00
CA PHE A 178 -19.40 -2.00 10.25
C PHE A 178 -19.44 -1.50 8.80
N PHE A 179 -20.54 -1.76 8.07
CA PHE A 179 -20.68 -1.29 6.70
C PHE A 179 -20.80 0.24 6.59
N ASN A 180 -21.38 0.90 7.60
CA ASN A 180 -21.37 2.35 7.69
C ASN A 180 -19.95 2.87 7.82
N VAL A 181 -19.11 2.26 8.67
CA VAL A 181 -17.69 2.62 8.79
C VAL A 181 -16.93 2.43 7.48
N LEU A 182 -17.17 1.33 6.74
CA LEU A 182 -16.55 1.14 5.42
C LEU A 182 -16.94 2.27 4.45
N GLY A 183 -18.21 2.67 4.44
CA GLY A 183 -18.71 3.77 3.62
C GLY A 183 -18.10 5.11 4.02
N GLU A 184 -18.04 5.40 5.32
CA GLU A 184 -17.40 6.61 5.86
C GLU A 184 -15.92 6.65 5.48
N LEU A 185 -15.16 5.56 5.67
CA LEU A 185 -13.74 5.50 5.33
C LEU A 185 -13.47 5.72 3.83
N ASP A 186 -14.29 5.12 2.95
CA ASP A 186 -14.19 5.36 1.51
C ASP A 186 -14.43 6.84 1.17
N HIS A 187 -15.49 7.42 1.74
CA HIS A 187 -15.83 8.82 1.54
C HIS A 187 -14.73 9.75 2.05
N LEU A 188 -14.21 9.50 3.26
CA LEU A 188 -13.17 10.30 3.89
C LEU A 188 -11.88 10.33 3.07
N LEU A 189 -11.52 9.23 2.39
CA LEU A 189 -10.29 9.14 1.61
C LEU A 189 -10.42 9.63 0.16
N PHE A 190 -11.58 9.48 -0.46
CA PHE A 190 -11.73 9.69 -1.91
C PHE A 190 -12.76 10.75 -2.31
N SER A 191 -13.50 11.34 -1.36
CA SER A 191 -14.44 12.42 -1.63
C SER A 191 -14.01 13.71 -0.95
N ASP A 192 -14.20 14.83 -1.64
CA ASP A 192 -14.02 16.18 -1.10
C ASP A 192 -15.30 16.72 -0.44
N GLU A 193 -16.43 16.02 -0.58
CA GLU A 193 -17.69 16.39 0.04
C GLU A 193 -17.62 16.25 1.56
N GLN A 194 -18.08 17.25 2.30
CA GLN A 194 -18.14 17.21 3.76
C GLN A 194 -19.19 16.22 4.25
N ILE A 195 -18.86 15.45 5.29
CA ILE A 195 -19.77 14.51 5.94
C ILE A 195 -19.67 14.63 7.46
N THR A 196 -20.76 14.30 8.13
CA THR A 196 -20.73 14.05 9.58
C THR A 196 -20.19 12.65 9.82
N THR A 197 -19.09 12.55 10.56
CA THR A 197 -18.52 11.27 11.00
C THR A 197 -19.31 10.73 12.18
N LEU A 198 -19.69 9.46 12.13
CA LEU A 198 -20.33 8.77 13.24
C LEU A 198 -19.39 7.74 13.87
N GLY A 199 -18.51 7.15 13.04
CA GLY A 199 -17.73 6.00 13.42
C GLY A 199 -18.61 4.75 13.60
N GLY A 200 -18.05 3.71 14.21
CA GLY A 200 -18.72 2.44 14.38
C GLY A 200 -17.76 1.29 14.57
N ILE A 201 -18.28 0.07 14.46
CA ILE A 201 -17.51 -1.14 14.67
C ILE A 201 -16.59 -1.38 13.48
N CYS A 202 -15.37 -1.83 13.74
CA CYS A 202 -14.46 -2.28 12.71
C CYS A 202 -13.82 -3.62 13.08
N TYR A 203 -13.21 -4.22 12.07
CA TYR A 203 -12.61 -5.55 12.11
C TYR A 203 -11.09 -5.45 12.18
N ASP A 204 -10.48 -6.44 12.82
CA ASP A 204 -9.03 -6.52 13.02
C ASP A 204 -8.54 -7.96 12.70
N GLY A 205 -7.22 -8.16 12.75
CA GLY A 205 -6.60 -9.47 12.63
C GLY A 205 -6.75 -10.11 11.24
N VAL A 206 -6.95 -11.43 11.22
CA VAL A 206 -6.90 -12.23 9.97
C VAL A 206 -8.02 -11.91 8.99
N MET A 207 -9.12 -11.31 9.44
CA MET A 207 -10.20 -10.93 8.54
C MET A 207 -9.83 -9.76 7.63
N VAL A 208 -8.87 -8.91 8.03
CA VAL A 208 -8.36 -7.80 7.20
C VAL A 208 -7.87 -8.30 5.84
N PRO A 209 -6.84 -9.15 5.75
CA PRO A 209 -6.40 -9.70 4.47
C PRO A 209 -7.43 -10.65 3.87
N LEU A 210 -8.08 -11.50 4.66
CA LEU A 210 -8.97 -12.54 4.13
C LEU A 210 -10.21 -11.96 3.43
N ALA A 211 -10.79 -10.87 3.93
CA ALA A 211 -11.92 -10.22 3.27
C ALA A 211 -11.53 -9.71 1.87
N THR A 212 -10.34 -9.11 1.73
CA THR A 212 -9.83 -8.68 0.41
C THR A 212 -9.59 -9.86 -0.54
N MET A 213 -9.05 -10.97 -0.01
CA MET A 213 -8.84 -12.21 -0.78
C MET A 213 -10.16 -12.76 -1.34
N LEU A 214 -11.19 -12.78 -0.50
CA LEU A 214 -12.51 -13.29 -0.89
C LEU A 214 -13.20 -12.36 -1.89
N CYS A 215 -13.12 -11.04 -1.71
CA CYS A 215 -13.66 -10.09 -2.69
C CYS A 215 -13.01 -10.25 -4.07
N GLN A 216 -11.68 -10.38 -4.11
CA GLN A 216 -10.96 -10.63 -5.37
C GLN A 216 -11.36 -11.98 -5.99
N TYR A 217 -11.53 -13.03 -5.19
CA TYR A 217 -12.05 -14.31 -5.67
C TYR A 217 -13.46 -14.16 -6.24
N TRP A 218 -14.35 -13.39 -5.61
CA TRP A 218 -15.71 -13.16 -6.12
C TRP A 218 -15.75 -12.39 -7.44
N GLN A 219 -14.81 -11.46 -7.64
CA GLN A 219 -14.70 -10.66 -8.86
C GLN A 219 -14.06 -11.44 -10.01
N MET A 220 -13.01 -12.22 -9.72
CA MET A 220 -12.16 -12.82 -10.75
C MET A 220 -12.38 -14.33 -10.93
N GLY A 221 -13.02 -15.00 -9.96
CA GLY A 221 -13.19 -16.46 -9.95
C GLY A 221 -11.88 -17.24 -9.75
N ARG A 222 -10.81 -16.56 -9.32
CA ARG A 222 -9.46 -17.13 -9.22
C ARG A 222 -9.04 -17.34 -7.78
N ILE A 223 -8.43 -18.50 -7.53
CA ILE A 223 -7.90 -18.87 -6.21
C ILE A 223 -6.46 -18.40 -6.01
N ASP A 224 -5.76 -18.06 -7.10
CA ASP A 224 -4.40 -17.56 -7.08
C ASP A 224 -4.38 -16.03 -7.09
N ARG A 225 -3.57 -15.43 -6.20
CA ARG A 225 -3.36 -13.99 -6.11
C ARG A 225 -1.88 -13.64 -6.01
N TYR A 226 -1.53 -12.44 -6.47
CA TYR A 226 -0.16 -11.97 -6.57
C TYR A 226 -0.04 -10.64 -5.83
N ASP A 227 0.60 -10.68 -4.66
CA ASP A 227 0.67 -9.55 -3.75
C ASP A 227 2.06 -8.93 -3.77
N ILE A 228 2.14 -7.66 -4.13
CA ILE A 228 3.38 -6.91 -4.00
C ILE A 228 3.37 -6.22 -2.64
N SER A 229 4.22 -6.69 -1.74
CA SER A 229 4.15 -6.37 -0.31
C SER A 229 5.44 -5.76 0.22
N GLY A 230 5.29 -4.96 1.28
CA GLY A 230 6.39 -4.52 2.12
C GLY A 230 6.96 -5.65 2.99
N PRO A 231 8.13 -5.43 3.62
CA PRO A 231 8.81 -6.42 4.46
C PRO A 231 7.95 -6.87 5.65
N ASP A 232 7.14 -5.98 6.21
CA ASP A 232 6.29 -6.27 7.38
C ASP A 232 5.26 -7.35 7.06
N MET A 233 4.50 -7.19 5.96
CA MET A 233 3.49 -8.18 5.57
C MET A 233 4.12 -9.51 5.14
N ILE A 234 5.29 -9.47 4.48
CA ILE A 234 6.04 -10.70 4.16
C ILE A 234 6.47 -11.42 5.44
N HIS A 235 6.93 -10.68 6.44
CA HIS A 235 7.28 -11.22 7.74
C HIS A 235 6.05 -11.83 8.43
N TYR A 236 4.94 -11.10 8.54
CA TYR A 236 3.68 -11.61 9.10
C TYR A 236 3.19 -12.87 8.39
N ALA A 237 3.17 -12.85 7.06
CA ALA A 237 2.74 -13.98 6.25
C ALA A 237 3.65 -15.20 6.41
N SER A 238 4.93 -15.02 6.78
CA SER A 238 5.86 -16.12 7.04
C SER A 238 5.73 -16.74 8.44
N GLN A 239 4.95 -16.14 9.35
CA GLN A 239 4.74 -16.69 10.69
C GLN A 239 3.68 -17.80 10.69
N ASN A 240 4.00 -18.95 11.30
CA ASN A 240 3.11 -20.12 11.33
C ASN A 240 1.73 -19.84 11.97
N GLY A 241 1.67 -18.99 13.00
CA GLY A 241 0.40 -18.66 13.67
C GLY A 241 -0.58 -17.95 12.75
N PHE A 242 -0.10 -16.98 11.98
CA PHE A 242 -0.92 -16.16 11.09
C PHE A 242 -1.53 -16.97 9.94
N GLN A 243 -0.73 -17.81 9.28
CA GLN A 243 -1.23 -18.72 8.23
C GLN A 243 -2.25 -19.72 8.78
N GLY A 244 -2.00 -20.24 10.00
CA GLY A 244 -2.92 -21.13 10.70
C GLY A 244 -4.27 -20.48 10.99
N ASP A 245 -4.25 -19.25 11.51
CA ASP A 245 -5.46 -18.49 11.82
C ASP A 245 -6.24 -18.11 10.55
N MET A 246 -5.57 -17.68 9.46
CA MET A 246 -6.23 -17.45 8.17
C MET A 246 -6.88 -18.73 7.62
N SER A 247 -6.16 -19.87 7.69
CA SER A 247 -6.68 -21.16 7.22
C SER A 247 -7.87 -21.63 8.05
N ARG A 248 -7.82 -21.44 9.38
CA ARG A 248 -8.93 -21.73 10.30
C ARG A 248 -10.16 -20.90 9.96
N MET A 249 -9.98 -19.59 9.73
CA MET A 249 -11.07 -18.68 9.41
C MET A 249 -11.67 -18.99 8.03
N LEU A 250 -10.85 -19.27 7.02
CA LEU A 250 -11.31 -19.70 5.70
C LEU A 250 -12.12 -21.01 5.79
N ALA A 251 -11.63 -22.00 6.57
CA ALA A 251 -12.34 -23.25 6.79
C ALA A 251 -13.68 -23.05 7.53
N HIS A 252 -13.73 -22.10 8.46
CA HIS A 252 -14.96 -21.71 9.16
C HIS A 252 -15.99 -21.11 8.18
N LEU A 253 -15.57 -20.13 7.38
CA LEU A 253 -16.41 -19.50 6.35
C LEU A 253 -16.89 -20.50 5.28
N ARG A 254 -16.07 -21.50 4.94
CA ARG A 254 -16.43 -22.53 3.97
C ARG A 254 -17.56 -23.45 4.47
N LYS A 255 -17.67 -23.68 5.79
CA LYS A 255 -18.80 -24.41 6.36
C LYS A 255 -20.11 -23.65 6.19
N TRP A 256 -20.05 -22.32 6.21
CA TRP A 256 -21.21 -21.45 5.94
C TRP A 256 -21.62 -21.47 4.48
N ASN A 257 -20.71 -21.15 3.56
CA ASN A 257 -21.05 -21.07 2.14
C ASN A 257 -19.90 -21.56 1.23
N PRO A 258 -19.86 -22.86 0.88
CA PRO A 258 -18.81 -23.41 0.03
C PRO A 258 -18.88 -22.96 -1.44
N LYS A 259 -19.96 -22.28 -1.85
CA LYS A 259 -20.06 -21.69 -3.21
C LYS A 259 -19.34 -20.34 -3.28
N LEU A 260 -19.42 -19.55 -2.21
CA LEU A 260 -18.75 -18.25 -2.13
C LEU A 260 -17.33 -18.34 -1.57
N VAL A 261 -16.99 -19.41 -0.86
CA VAL A 261 -15.70 -19.55 -0.19
C VAL A 261 -14.92 -20.71 -0.82
N PRO A 262 -13.78 -20.44 -1.49
CA PRO A 262 -13.03 -21.48 -2.16
C PRO A 262 -12.38 -22.44 -1.14
N PRO A 263 -12.02 -23.67 -1.58
CA PRO A 263 -11.35 -24.63 -0.70
C PRO A 263 -9.98 -24.14 -0.22
N THR A 264 -9.29 -23.37 -1.07
CA THR A 264 -7.97 -22.82 -0.83
C THR A 264 -7.85 -21.46 -1.52
N ILE A 265 -6.96 -20.61 -1.02
CA ILE A 265 -6.48 -19.40 -1.69
C ILE A 265 -4.96 -19.49 -1.68
N VAL A 266 -4.34 -19.28 -2.83
CA VAL A 266 -2.89 -19.34 -3.02
C VAL A 266 -2.37 -17.94 -3.25
N THR A 267 -1.69 -17.39 -2.25
CA THR A 267 -1.05 -16.08 -2.34
C THR A 267 0.42 -16.24 -2.71
N ARG A 268 0.84 -15.56 -3.78
CA ARG A 268 2.26 -15.39 -4.14
C ARG A 268 2.66 -13.97 -3.78
N MET A 269 3.61 -13.84 -2.87
CA MET A 269 4.06 -12.53 -2.38
C MET A 269 5.40 -12.14 -3.00
N PHE A 270 5.52 -10.89 -3.41
CA PHE A 270 6.72 -10.31 -4.01
C PHE A 270 7.21 -9.13 -3.17
N PRO A 271 8.53 -8.98 -2.95
CA PRO A 271 9.08 -7.87 -2.20
C PRO A 271 9.03 -6.59 -3.04
N GLY A 272 8.02 -5.73 -2.83
CA GLY A 272 7.87 -4.50 -3.62
C GLY A 272 8.94 -3.45 -3.38
N THR A 273 9.54 -3.44 -2.18
CA THR A 273 10.49 -2.39 -1.75
C THR A 273 11.80 -2.36 -2.53
N VAL A 274 12.07 -3.38 -3.34
CA VAL A 274 13.22 -3.47 -4.25
C VAL A 274 12.97 -2.72 -5.57
N ALA A 275 11.71 -2.41 -5.91
CA ALA A 275 11.30 -1.79 -7.16
C ALA A 275 11.52 -0.28 -7.22
N ARG A 276 12.72 0.19 -6.90
CA ARG A 276 13.07 1.62 -6.82
C ARG A 276 13.72 2.10 -8.09
N ILE A 277 12.89 2.26 -9.10
CA ILE A 277 13.31 2.48 -10.48
C ILE A 277 12.46 3.58 -11.10
N GLY A 278 12.94 4.15 -12.18
CA GLY A 278 12.21 5.18 -12.91
C GLY A 278 12.73 6.59 -12.68
N HIS A 279 12.23 7.48 -13.52
CA HIS A 279 12.73 8.84 -13.68
C HIS A 279 11.59 9.77 -14.09
N ILE A 280 11.86 11.08 -14.06
CA ILE A 280 10.94 12.12 -14.52
C ILE A 280 11.48 12.63 -15.85
N ARG A 281 10.62 12.78 -16.87
CA ARG A 281 11.04 13.26 -18.19
C ARG A 281 11.62 14.67 -18.08
N ASN A 282 12.73 14.92 -18.77
CA ASN A 282 13.48 16.19 -18.77
C ASN A 282 14.01 16.59 -17.38
N HIS A 283 14.14 15.65 -16.45
CA HIS A 283 14.75 15.86 -15.15
C HIS A 283 16.10 15.13 -15.08
N VAL A 284 17.00 15.57 -14.19
CA VAL A 284 18.33 14.92 -14.01
C VAL A 284 18.23 13.42 -13.73
N SER A 285 17.12 12.97 -13.14
CA SER A 285 16.86 11.54 -12.89
C SER A 285 16.80 10.69 -14.17
N GLU A 286 16.38 11.26 -15.31
CA GLU A 286 16.34 10.55 -16.60
C GLU A 286 17.74 10.20 -17.10
N GLU A 287 18.67 11.15 -17.03
CA GLU A 287 20.07 10.94 -17.41
C GLU A 287 20.77 9.96 -16.47
N VAL A 288 20.48 10.03 -15.17
CA VAL A 288 21.00 9.09 -14.16
C VAL A 288 20.52 7.67 -14.45
N MET A 289 19.21 7.47 -14.67
CA MET A 289 18.66 6.15 -14.96
C MET A 289 19.14 5.61 -16.33
N THR A 290 19.24 6.46 -17.34
CA THR A 290 19.79 6.11 -18.66
C THR A 290 21.23 5.63 -18.55
N ARG A 291 22.08 6.32 -17.78
CA ARG A 291 23.48 5.91 -17.57
C ARG A 291 23.59 4.56 -16.85
N LYS A 292 22.71 4.28 -15.88
CA LYS A 292 22.65 2.95 -15.23
C LYS A 292 22.33 1.85 -16.24
N VAL A 293 21.33 2.06 -17.11
CA VAL A 293 20.99 1.11 -18.17
C VAL A 293 22.15 0.91 -19.14
N GLN A 294 22.80 1.99 -19.58
CA GLN A 294 23.96 1.93 -20.48
C GLN A 294 25.13 1.16 -19.85
N ALA A 295 25.46 1.45 -18.59
CA ALA A 295 26.54 0.75 -17.88
C ALA A 295 26.27 -0.75 -17.76
N LEU A 296 25.01 -1.15 -17.57
CA LEU A 296 24.62 -2.56 -17.48
C LEU A 296 24.62 -3.27 -18.84
N ARG A 297 24.18 -2.62 -19.92
CA ARG A 297 24.11 -3.20 -21.28
C ARG A 297 25.46 -3.22 -21.99
N SER A 298 26.30 -2.23 -21.74
CA SER A 298 27.59 -2.08 -22.40
C SER A 298 28.62 -1.58 -21.39
N PRO A 299 29.22 -2.49 -20.61
CA PRO A 299 30.18 -2.15 -19.56
C PRO A 299 31.27 -1.20 -20.08
N PRO A 300 31.46 -0.03 -19.46
CA PRO A 300 32.36 0.98 -20.01
C PRO A 300 33.82 0.50 -20.00
N ALA A 301 34.53 0.68 -21.11
CA ALA A 301 35.95 0.35 -21.24
C ALA A 301 36.79 1.58 -21.63
N GLY A 302 38.09 1.56 -21.31
CA GLY A 302 39.05 2.59 -21.74
C GLY A 302 38.71 4.01 -21.25
N GLU A 303 38.87 5.02 -22.13
CA GLU A 303 38.60 6.43 -21.82
C GLU A 303 37.12 6.73 -21.59
N TRP A 304 36.22 6.00 -22.28
CA TRP A 304 34.78 6.13 -22.09
C TRP A 304 34.38 5.87 -20.64
N LYS A 305 35.00 4.87 -20.00
CA LYS A 305 34.81 4.55 -18.58
C LYS A 305 35.19 5.73 -17.67
N LYS A 306 36.32 6.40 -17.94
CA LYS A 306 36.76 7.54 -17.14
C LYS A 306 35.79 8.71 -17.28
N ARG A 307 35.36 9.03 -18.51
CA ARG A 307 34.38 10.11 -18.74
C ARG A 307 33.06 9.82 -18.03
N LEU A 308 32.54 8.61 -18.15
CA LEU A 308 31.30 8.20 -17.49
C LEU A 308 31.38 8.35 -15.97
N TRP A 309 32.52 7.99 -15.36
CA TRP A 309 32.73 8.17 -13.92
C TRP A 309 32.79 9.62 -13.48
N GLU A 310 33.41 10.51 -14.27
CA GLU A 310 33.45 11.94 -13.93
C GLU A 310 32.05 12.53 -13.90
N VAL A 311 31.22 12.22 -14.90
CA VAL A 311 29.82 12.70 -14.96
C VAL A 311 28.98 12.06 -13.84
N ALA A 312 29.21 10.78 -13.52
CA ALA A 312 28.45 10.07 -12.48
C ALA A 312 28.71 10.60 -11.06
N LYS A 313 29.84 11.27 -10.78
CA LYS A 313 30.14 11.82 -9.45
C LYS A 313 29.07 12.79 -8.94
N GLU A 314 28.39 13.48 -9.84
CA GLU A 314 27.35 14.47 -9.50
C GLU A 314 25.98 13.82 -9.29
N ASP A 315 25.79 12.57 -9.72
CA ASP A 315 24.49 11.90 -9.71
C ASP A 315 23.93 11.75 -8.31
N GLU A 316 24.75 11.38 -7.32
CA GLU A 316 24.33 11.25 -5.93
C GLU A 316 23.82 12.57 -5.32
N ALA A 317 24.43 13.69 -5.72
CA ALA A 317 24.06 15.01 -5.25
C ALA A 317 22.79 15.53 -5.94
N SER A 318 22.60 15.19 -7.21
CA SER A 318 21.49 15.68 -8.03
C SER A 318 20.24 14.80 -8.00
N TRP A 319 20.41 13.49 -7.80
CA TRP A 319 19.31 12.54 -7.66
C TRP A 319 19.76 11.35 -6.80
N PRO A 320 19.33 11.26 -5.53
CA PRO A 320 19.81 10.23 -4.62
C PRO A 320 19.50 8.82 -5.17
N ILE A 321 20.57 8.16 -5.60
CA ILE A 321 20.58 6.83 -6.23
C ILE A 321 20.36 5.67 -5.26
N GLN A 322 20.54 5.96 -3.97
CA GLN A 322 20.14 5.14 -2.85
C GLN A 322 19.09 5.97 -2.12
N VAL A 323 17.90 5.41 -2.00
CA VAL A 323 16.89 5.95 -1.09
C VAL A 323 16.84 4.94 0.05
N LYS A 324 16.96 5.38 1.29
CA LYS A 324 16.82 4.55 2.49
C LYS A 324 15.49 4.92 3.12
N PRO A 325 14.45 4.06 3.10
CA PRO A 325 13.09 4.38 3.58
C PRO A 325 12.97 4.68 5.07
N ALA A 326 14.06 4.61 5.82
CA ALA A 326 14.10 4.89 7.25
C ALA A 326 15.08 6.01 7.62
N GLN A 327 15.80 6.58 6.65
CA GLN A 327 16.90 7.52 6.90
C GLN A 327 16.92 8.72 5.96
N ASP A 328 16.60 8.52 4.68
CA ASP A 328 16.70 9.60 3.70
C ASP A 328 15.39 10.37 3.69
N HIS A 329 15.38 11.65 3.39
CA HIS A 329 14.12 12.31 3.11
C HIS A 329 13.60 11.79 1.76
N TYR A 330 12.70 10.78 1.77
CA TYR A 330 12.36 10.02 0.56
C TYR A 330 11.49 10.84 -0.39
N PHE A 331 11.84 10.78 -1.68
CA PHE A 331 10.99 11.23 -2.78
C PHE A 331 9.59 10.61 -2.68
N SER A 332 8.57 11.46 -2.59
CA SER A 332 7.17 11.08 -2.38
C SER A 332 6.28 11.48 -3.57
N GLN A 333 4.99 11.15 -3.49
CA GLN A 333 4.00 11.64 -4.46
C GLN A 333 3.91 13.18 -4.49
N HIS A 334 4.24 13.85 -3.38
CA HIS A 334 4.18 15.31 -3.29
C HIS A 334 5.34 15.96 -4.06
N ASP A 335 6.53 15.35 -4.04
CA ASP A 335 7.64 15.75 -4.91
C ASP A 335 7.28 15.57 -6.39
N LEU A 336 6.72 14.41 -6.73
CA LEU A 336 6.28 14.13 -8.10
C LEU A 336 5.21 15.12 -8.55
N LEU A 337 4.28 15.49 -7.66
CA LEU A 337 3.25 16.48 -7.94
C LEU A 337 3.85 17.85 -8.27
N ALA A 338 4.87 18.28 -7.52
CA ALA A 338 5.59 19.53 -7.75
C ALA A 338 6.41 19.52 -9.04
N LEU A 339 6.96 18.37 -9.42
CA LEU A 339 7.82 18.20 -10.60
C LEU A 339 7.07 17.86 -11.91
N GLY A 340 5.75 17.97 -11.94
CA GLY A 340 4.97 17.84 -13.19
C GLY A 340 4.27 16.48 -13.39
N LYS A 341 4.21 15.63 -12.37
CA LYS A 341 3.33 14.44 -12.27
C LYS A 341 3.66 13.26 -13.21
N GLU A 342 4.79 13.26 -13.91
CA GLU A 342 5.14 12.19 -14.85
C GLU A 342 6.34 11.39 -14.33
N LEU A 343 6.08 10.18 -13.81
CA LEU A 343 7.11 9.19 -13.52
C LEU A 343 7.10 8.11 -14.61
N LEU A 344 8.26 7.82 -15.19
CA LEU A 344 8.46 6.84 -16.24
C LEU A 344 9.36 5.70 -15.75
N VAL A 345 9.08 4.47 -16.20
CA VAL A 345 9.89 3.30 -15.88
C VAL A 345 10.30 2.59 -17.17
N ASP A 346 11.61 2.58 -17.47
CA ASP A 346 12.12 1.97 -18.69
C ASP A 346 11.80 0.48 -18.76
N GLU A 347 11.57 -0.02 -19.97
CA GLU A 347 11.33 -1.45 -20.24
C GLU A 347 12.43 -2.35 -19.67
N TYR A 348 13.69 -1.91 -19.77
CA TYR A 348 14.83 -2.64 -19.20
C TYR A 348 14.62 -2.98 -17.71
N TRP A 349 14.08 -2.04 -16.94
CA TRP A 349 13.84 -2.28 -15.51
C TRP A 349 12.62 -3.15 -15.27
N ARG A 350 11.59 -3.03 -16.12
CA ARG A 350 10.35 -3.82 -15.99
C ARG A 350 10.54 -5.30 -16.30
N GLU A 351 11.57 -5.66 -17.07
CA GLU A 351 11.93 -7.04 -17.40
C GLU A 351 12.77 -7.73 -16.31
N ILE A 352 13.40 -6.98 -15.42
CA ILE A 352 14.23 -7.56 -14.36
C ILE A 352 13.34 -8.23 -13.32
N PRO A 353 13.64 -9.48 -12.92
CA PRO A 353 13.01 -10.09 -11.76
C PRO A 353 13.09 -9.19 -10.52
N LEU A 354 11.98 -8.95 -9.83
CA LEU A 354 11.89 -8.12 -8.63
C LEU A 354 12.94 -8.52 -7.60
N GLU A 355 13.10 -9.83 -7.33
CA GLU A 355 14.13 -10.37 -6.43
C GLU A 355 15.56 -9.96 -6.80
N ASN A 356 15.85 -9.83 -8.10
CA ASN A 356 17.17 -9.48 -8.64
C ASN A 356 17.35 -7.97 -8.83
N MET A 357 16.30 -7.17 -8.65
CA MET A 357 16.32 -5.74 -8.96
C MET A 357 17.28 -4.99 -8.04
N ARG A 358 17.31 -5.36 -6.75
CA ARG A 358 18.27 -4.79 -5.78
C ARG A 358 19.72 -5.04 -6.20
N GLU A 359 20.03 -6.28 -6.57
CA GLU A 359 21.39 -6.66 -7.00
C GLU A 359 21.77 -5.99 -8.32
N THR A 360 20.81 -5.88 -9.24
CA THR A 360 21.03 -5.22 -10.53
C THR A 360 21.29 -3.72 -10.37
N LEU A 361 20.54 -3.05 -9.49
CA LEU A 361 20.78 -1.66 -9.12
C LEU A 361 22.15 -1.49 -8.44
N ALA A 362 22.51 -2.38 -7.51
CA ALA A 362 23.82 -2.34 -6.86
C ALA A 362 24.97 -2.54 -7.86
N ARG A 363 24.80 -3.45 -8.84
CA ARG A 363 25.74 -3.66 -9.94
C ARG A 363 25.89 -2.41 -10.80
N ALA A 364 24.79 -1.75 -11.15
CA ALA A 364 24.82 -0.50 -11.91
C ALA A 364 25.58 0.60 -11.16
N ASN A 365 25.27 0.79 -9.88
CA ASN A 365 25.95 1.77 -9.03
C ASN A 365 27.46 1.48 -8.94
N SER A 366 27.84 0.21 -8.74
CA SER A 366 29.25 -0.21 -8.71
C SER A 366 29.99 0.07 -10.03
N LEU A 367 29.37 -0.20 -11.18
CA LEU A 367 29.95 0.09 -12.50
C LEU A 367 30.16 1.60 -12.71
N LEU A 368 29.29 2.43 -12.13
CA LEU A 368 29.35 3.88 -12.15
C LEU A 368 30.20 4.50 -11.03
N ARG A 369 30.75 3.69 -10.11
CA ARG A 369 31.48 4.13 -8.89
C ARG A 369 30.66 5.03 -7.97
N LEU A 370 29.36 4.80 -7.97
CA LEU A 370 28.45 5.45 -7.05
C LEU A 370 28.43 4.69 -5.72
N ARG A 371 28.41 5.42 -4.61
CA ARG A 371 28.46 4.94 -3.23
C ARG A 371 27.12 4.47 -2.71
#